data_AF-A0A932EHQ0-F1
#
_entry.id   AF-A0A932EHQ0-F1
#
_cell.length_a   1.000
_cell.length_b   1.000
_cell.length_c   1.000
_cell.angle_alpha   90.00
_cell.angle_beta   90.00
_cell.angle_gamma   90.00
#
_symmetry.space_group_name_H-M   'P 1'
#
loop_
_entity.id
_entity.type
_entity.pdbx_description
1 polymer ?
#
loop_
_entity_poly.entity_id
_entity_poly.type
_entity_poly.pdbx_seq_one_letter_code
_entity_poly.pdbx_strand_id
1 'polypeptide(L)'
;MRRRSLIPALALTVAAPAAALAQGQQAQQPTPPPLEVGTVAPEFSLPGATRYGVLKDPVRLSDFKGKTVVLAFFFRARTRG
;
A
#
# COMPACT_ATOMS: atom_id res chain seq x y z
N MET A 1 -46.71 -45.83 -24.01
CA MET A 1 -47.52 -44.61 -23.76
C MET A 1 -46.68 -43.61 -22.95
N ARG A 2 -46.43 -42.44 -23.56
CA ARG A 2 -46.19 -41.09 -22.98
C ARG A 2 -45.07 -40.89 -21.95
N ARG A 3 -43.94 -40.37 -22.48
CA ARG A 3 -42.98 -39.47 -21.83
C ARG A 3 -43.67 -38.29 -21.15
N ARG A 4 -43.13 -37.83 -20.01
CA ARG A 4 -43.26 -36.44 -19.54
C ARG A 4 -42.04 -36.07 -18.68
N SER A 5 -41.06 -35.47 -19.34
CA SER A 5 -40.07 -34.59 -18.71
C SER A 5 -40.71 -33.23 -18.40
N LEU A 6 -40.17 -32.52 -17.40
CA LEU A 6 -39.72 -31.09 -17.41
C LEU A 6 -39.78 -30.52 -15.98
N ILE A 7 -38.64 -30.49 -15.29
CA ILE A 7 -37.85 -29.31 -14.85
C ILE A 7 -38.64 -28.31 -13.97
N PRO A 8 -38.32 -28.16 -12.67
CA PRO A 8 -38.84 -27.06 -11.86
C PRO A 8 -38.15 -25.74 -12.25
N ALA A 9 -38.97 -24.72 -12.49
CA ALA A 9 -38.56 -23.39 -12.88
C ALA A 9 -37.79 -22.67 -11.76
N LEU A 10 -36.68 -22.08 -12.18
CA LEU A 10 -35.78 -21.18 -11.48
C LEU A 10 -36.53 -19.94 -10.94
N ALA A 11 -36.56 -19.75 -9.62
CA ALA A 11 -36.93 -18.49 -9.00
C ALA A 11 -35.68 -17.88 -8.35
N LEU A 12 -34.92 -17.09 -9.12
CA LEU A 12 -33.82 -16.30 -8.59
C LEU A 12 -34.35 -14.97 -8.07
N THR A 13 -34.35 -14.81 -6.75
CA THR A 13 -34.58 -13.56 -6.03
C THR A 13 -33.47 -12.56 -6.35
N VAL A 14 -33.79 -11.48 -7.08
CA VAL A 14 -32.88 -10.34 -7.28
C VAL A 14 -33.11 -9.34 -6.14
N ALA A 15 -32.33 -9.45 -5.07
CA ALA A 15 -32.28 -8.47 -3.99
C ALA A 15 -30.96 -7.66 -4.09
N ALA A 16 -31.11 -6.42 -4.56
CA ALA A 16 -30.30 -5.20 -4.40
C ALA A 16 -28.78 -5.29 -4.10
N PRO A 17 -27.90 -4.71 -4.95
CA PRO A 17 -26.54 -4.35 -4.57
C PRO A 17 -26.46 -2.86 -4.17
N ALA A 18 -27.11 -2.47 -3.06
CA ALA A 18 -26.93 -1.12 -2.51
C ALA A 18 -25.67 -0.99 -1.62
N ALA A 19 -25.01 -2.11 -1.29
CA ALA A 19 -23.83 -2.13 -0.42
C ALA A 19 -22.51 -1.72 -1.13
N ALA A 20 -22.51 -1.52 -2.45
CA ALA A 20 -21.29 -1.26 -3.22
C ALA A 20 -20.80 0.21 -3.16
N LEU A 21 -21.59 1.15 -2.62
CA LEU A 21 -21.21 2.57 -2.57
C LEU A 21 -20.40 2.96 -1.31
N ALA A 22 -20.16 2.02 -0.38
CA ALA A 22 -19.39 2.29 0.83
C ALA A 22 -17.87 2.10 0.67
N GLN A 23 -17.37 1.88 -0.55
CA GLN A 23 -15.94 1.73 -0.80
C GLN A 23 -15.20 3.08 -0.73
N GLY A 24 -14.82 3.45 0.50
CA GLY A 24 -13.54 4.10 0.79
C GLY A 24 -13.42 5.58 0.46
N GLN A 25 -14.12 6.44 1.22
CA GLN A 25 -13.57 7.77 1.48
C GLN A 25 -12.27 7.56 2.29
N GLN A 26 -11.13 7.61 1.62
CA GLN A 26 -9.83 7.74 2.28
C GLN A 26 -9.86 9.01 3.11
N ALA A 27 -9.94 8.87 4.44
CA ALA A 27 -9.83 10.00 5.34
C ALA A 27 -8.50 10.70 5.05
N GLN A 28 -8.57 11.98 4.69
CA GLN A 28 -7.40 12.82 4.47
C GLN A 28 -6.64 12.91 5.80
N GLN A 29 -5.54 12.16 5.92
CA GLN A 29 -4.66 12.29 7.08
C GLN A 29 -4.07 13.70 7.08
N PRO A 30 -4.09 14.39 8.24
CA PRO A 30 -3.47 15.71 8.34
C PRO A 30 -1.99 15.60 7.97
N THR A 31 -1.55 16.47 7.06
CA THR A 31 -0.15 16.55 6.66
C THR A 31 0.68 17.00 7.86
N PRO A 32 1.73 16.26 8.26
CA PRO A 32 2.61 16.69 9.33
C PRO A 32 3.34 18.00 8.94
N PRO A 33 3.74 18.81 9.93
CA PRO A 33 4.49 20.02 9.66
C PRO A 33 5.83 19.70 8.96
N PRO A 34 6.38 20.62 8.16
CA PRO A 34 7.71 20.48 7.57
C PRO A 34 8.80 20.25 8.61
N LEU A 35 9.89 19.59 8.21
CA LEU A 35 11.07 19.41 9.06
C LEU A 35 11.87 20.72 9.14
N GLU A 36 12.23 21.11 10.35
CA GLU A 36 12.99 22.33 10.63
C GLU A 36 14.51 22.08 10.65
N VAL A 37 15.28 23.01 10.12
CA VAL A 37 16.75 22.91 10.08
C VAL A 37 17.33 22.99 11.50
N GLY A 38 18.33 22.14 11.78
CA GLY A 38 18.98 22.07 13.10
C GLY A 38 18.26 21.16 14.10
N THR A 39 17.07 20.65 13.76
CA THR A 39 16.41 19.60 14.54
C THR A 39 17.04 18.23 14.26
N VAL A 40 16.95 17.33 15.23
CA VAL A 40 17.39 15.95 15.05
C VAL A 40 16.48 15.29 14.02
N ALA A 41 17.08 14.76 12.95
CA ALA A 41 16.35 14.02 11.92
C ALA A 41 15.60 12.84 12.54
N PRO A 42 14.29 12.65 12.25
CA PRO A 42 13.52 11.55 12.79
C PRO A 42 14.10 10.18 12.39
N GLU A 43 14.11 9.24 13.33
CA GLU A 43 14.55 7.88 13.03
C GLU A 43 13.55 7.20 12.09
N PHE A 44 14.08 6.47 11.11
CA PHE A 44 13.29 5.58 10.27
C PHE A 44 14.08 4.32 9.93
N SER A 45 13.32 3.28 9.55
CA SER A 45 13.84 2.02 9.05
C SER A 45 13.02 1.63 7.83
N LEU A 46 13.68 1.34 6.72
CA LEU A 46 13.03 0.99 5.46
C LEU A 46 13.69 -0.28 4.86
N PRO A 47 12.93 -1.11 4.13
CA PRO A 47 13.54 -2.13 3.28
C PRO A 47 14.48 -1.45 2.28
N GLY A 48 15.72 -1.93 2.21
CA GLY A 48 16.65 -1.49 1.18
C GLY A 48 16.59 -2.40 -0.04
N ALA A 49 17.01 -1.89 -1.18
CA ALA A 49 17.17 -2.67 -2.40
C ALA A 49 18.44 -2.31 -3.16
N THR A 50 19.04 -3.30 -3.83
CA THR A 50 20.15 -3.11 -4.78
C THR A 50 19.82 -3.79 -6.11
N ARG A 51 20.76 -3.78 -7.06
CA ARG A 51 20.66 -4.58 -8.30
C ARG A 51 20.49 -6.09 -8.08
N TYR A 52 20.78 -6.59 -6.87
CA TYR A 52 20.66 -8.00 -6.50
C TYR A 52 19.34 -8.33 -5.79
N GLY A 53 18.43 -7.37 -5.67
CA GLY A 53 17.15 -7.50 -4.98
C GLY A 53 17.14 -6.82 -3.61
N VAL A 54 16.12 -7.17 -2.83
CA VAL A 54 15.86 -6.62 -1.49
C VAL A 54 16.95 -7.10 -0.51
N LEU A 55 17.46 -6.19 0.32
CA LEU A 55 18.42 -6.54 1.36
C LEU A 55 17.74 -7.41 2.44
N LYS A 56 18.51 -8.33 3.03
CA LYS A 56 18.06 -9.15 4.17
C LYS A 56 17.71 -8.27 5.37
N ASP A 57 18.60 -7.33 5.67
CA ASP A 57 18.46 -6.41 6.79
C ASP A 57 17.95 -5.06 6.30
N PRO A 58 17.07 -4.39 7.07
CA PRO A 58 16.59 -3.07 6.72
C PRO A 58 17.68 -2.01 6.85
N VAL A 59 17.51 -0.88 6.16
CA VAL A 59 18.39 0.28 6.29
C VAL A 59 17.81 1.22 7.32
N ARG A 60 18.60 1.59 8.33
CA ARG A 60 18.21 2.52 9.39
C ARG A 60 18.98 3.83 9.25
N LEU A 61 18.34 4.95 9.62
CA LEU A 61 19.05 6.23 9.64
C LEU A 61 20.22 6.22 10.63
N SER A 62 20.04 5.54 11.76
CA SER A 62 21.06 5.40 12.81
C SER A 62 22.34 4.68 12.35
N ASP A 63 22.30 3.86 11.30
CA ASP A 63 23.48 3.18 10.74
C ASP A 63 24.50 4.18 10.14
N PHE A 64 24.05 5.42 9.85
CA PHE A 64 24.89 6.46 9.26
C PHE A 64 25.37 7.53 10.25
N LYS A 65 25.22 7.33 11.56
CA LYS A 65 25.73 8.29 12.56
C LYS A 65 27.22 8.58 12.37
N GLY A 66 27.59 9.85 12.53
CA GLY A 66 28.97 10.32 12.32
C GLY A 66 29.35 10.53 10.85
N LYS A 67 28.41 10.39 9.91
CA LYS A 67 28.61 10.68 8.48
C LYS A 67 27.74 11.84 8.04
N THR A 68 28.20 12.60 7.04
CA THR A 68 27.34 13.52 6.29
C THR A 68 26.56 12.72 5.26
N VAL A 69 25.23 12.77 5.33
CA VAL A 69 24.32 12.02 4.45
C VAL A 69 23.32 12.95 3.80
N VAL A 70 23.00 12.67 2.54
CA VAL A 70 21.91 13.32 1.80
C VAL A 70 20.79 12.31 1.63
N LEU A 71 19.57 12.69 2.05
CA LEU A 71 18.36 11.89 1.86
C LEU A 71 17.52 12.53 0.75
N ALA A 72 17.10 11.73 -0.23
CA ALA A 72 16.27 12.18 -1.33
C ALA A 72 15.07 11.25 -1.49
N PHE A 73 13.88 11.83 -1.59
CA PHE A 73 12.62 11.10 -1.79
C PHE A 73 12.15 11.25 -3.23
N PHE A 74 11.75 10.13 -3.83
CA PHE A 74 11.20 10.09 -5.17
C PHE A 74 9.80 9.48 -5.09
N PHE A 75 8.82 10.08 -5.77
CA PHE A 75 7.43 9.61 -5.76
C PHE A 75 7.24 8.23 -6.40
N ARG A 76 8.21 7.75 -7.19
CA ARG A 76 8.17 6.45 -7.87
C ARG A 76 9.57 5.90 -8.11
N ALA A 77 9.74 4.60 -7.85
CA ALA A 77 10.93 3.86 -8.25
C ALA A 77 11.00 3.70 -9.77
N ARG A 78 12.15 4.03 -10.36
CA ARG A 78 12.43 3.85 -11.80
C ARG A 78 13.24 2.59 -12.11
N THR A 79 13.57 1.81 -11.09
CA THR A 79 14.39 0.60 -11.17
C THR A 79 13.62 -0.59 -10.60
N ARG A 80 13.98 -1.80 -11.03
CA ARG A 80 13.41 -3.06 -10.52
C ARG A 80 14.05 -3.56 -9.22
N GLY A 81 15.02 -2.81 -8.67
CA GLY A 81 15.63 -3.14 -7.38
C GLY A 81 14.55 -3.35 -6.34
#